data_AF-A0A9N9F0B4-F1
#
_entry.id   AF-A0A9N9F0B4-F1
#
_cell.length_a   1.000
_cell.length_b   1.000
_cell.length_c   1.000
_cell.angle_alpha   90.00
_cell.angle_beta   90.00
_cell.angle_gamma   90.00
#
_symmetry.space_group_name_H-M   'P 1'
#
loop_
_entity.id
_entity.type
_entity.pdbx_description
1 polymer ?
#
loop_
_entity_poly.entity_id
_entity_poly.type
_entity_poly.pdbx_seq_one_letter_code
_entity_poly.pdbx_strand_id
1 'polypeptide(L)'
;MIDGHVFPGPCLPFGVVKVGFDAEGEPKYGVISQFPVVDLPDKKIRIYDYSSTRSFEHFEVGYSKFGLKRYNIMVELTASRRVGLHRYTFPPSENNAKVILDLSHILSFGRYRGGWNSNGPYKVYFCSQFNVNATEQATWWNNRIDINTTFCVGTNGDKIGAILTFDTIKNPVIISRVGISFISADQACNNAESEIPDWDFDVVKQNAVDAWDNELGKIRVESDDENLKKIFYSDIARSLIDIYEKVGYMPDGRSGSSNGITQGGSNADMAETYLKQIDVNDKIDWNIAYEALLKDAEVDPWEEGLFQGRLHLTDYKKYGYIPSPYDRNLGYIDTPCSRTLEYSANDYSISLVAKGILNDYIKYKNRATSWENLWHPNVTYDEWAYGDNLVEDFYSFYESTSWDYSLDVPFDRLDKTFADKSFSGGYYNIGNEPSFFHTCLYHFIGKQYKSVDVIRTIMKTKFGVEQDGIPAYNLTDNNIYIQNVKINNKEWEKTWFRHKDISGGAIMEIQMGSEPSKIWSVISEDEDNKVIEDRVVPPSMSDYMDK
;
A
#
# COMPACT_ATOMS: atom_id res chain seq x y z
N MET A 1 -11.70 -0.67 -16.20
CA MET A 1 -10.88 0.56 -16.00
C MET A 1 -10.21 0.38 -14.66
N ILE A 2 -8.91 0.63 -14.56
CA ILE A 2 -8.20 0.64 -13.28
C ILE A 2 -8.30 2.08 -12.80
N ASP A 3 -9.10 2.34 -11.78
CA ASP A 3 -9.14 3.65 -11.12
C ASP A 3 -8.08 3.62 -10.01
N GLY A 4 -7.16 4.58 -10.02
CA GLY A 4 -6.05 4.61 -9.08
C GLY A 4 -6.44 5.06 -7.67
N HIS A 5 -7.61 5.71 -7.50
CA HIS A 5 -8.06 6.27 -6.22
C HIS A 5 -6.95 7.02 -5.44
N VAL A 6 -6.12 7.77 -6.17
CA VAL A 6 -4.93 8.43 -5.63
C VAL A 6 -5.24 9.81 -5.06
N PHE A 7 -4.42 10.24 -4.11
CA PHE A 7 -4.44 11.58 -3.54
C PHE A 7 -3.29 12.41 -4.11
N PRO A 8 -3.55 13.56 -4.76
CA PRO A 8 -2.52 14.35 -5.44
C PRO A 8 -1.86 15.39 -4.53
N GLY A 9 -2.21 15.42 -3.24
CA GLY A 9 -1.66 16.40 -2.31
C GLY A 9 -0.24 16.05 -1.84
N PRO A 10 0.57 17.04 -1.49
CA PRO A 10 1.95 16.83 -1.04
C PRO A 10 2.04 16.00 0.24
N CYS A 11 3.05 15.15 0.27
CA CYS A 11 3.53 14.43 1.44
C CYS A 11 5.03 14.17 1.29
N LEU A 12 5.72 13.85 2.38
CA LEU A 12 7.03 13.20 2.29
C LEU A 12 6.86 11.73 1.91
N PRO A 13 7.90 11.09 1.32
CA PRO A 13 7.96 9.64 1.29
C PRO A 13 7.76 9.09 2.70
N PHE A 14 6.77 8.20 2.86
CA PHE A 14 6.42 7.60 4.16
C PHE A 14 6.03 8.62 5.25
N GLY A 15 5.60 9.82 4.85
CA GLY A 15 5.09 10.85 5.76
C GLY A 15 3.81 10.40 6.48
N VAL A 16 3.67 10.80 7.74
CA VAL A 16 2.47 10.52 8.56
C VAL A 16 1.31 11.44 8.16
N VAL A 17 1.61 12.60 7.58
CA VAL A 17 0.63 13.58 7.10
C VAL A 17 0.51 13.56 5.58
N LYS A 18 -0.72 13.66 5.10
CA LYS A 18 -1.06 13.97 3.71
C LYS A 18 -1.85 15.27 3.70
N VAL A 19 -1.39 16.28 2.96
CA VAL A 19 -2.04 17.61 2.90
C VAL A 19 -2.55 17.82 1.49
N GLY A 20 -3.79 18.28 1.32
CA GLY A 20 -4.38 18.44 -0.01
C GLY A 20 -5.79 18.98 0.07
N PHE A 21 -6.51 18.84 -1.04
CA PHE A 21 -7.90 19.26 -1.16
C PHE A 21 -8.81 18.05 -1.10
N ASP A 22 -10.00 18.24 -0.55
CA ASP A 22 -11.10 17.29 -0.65
C ASP A 22 -12.07 17.75 -1.74
N ALA A 23 -12.46 16.83 -2.63
CA ALA A 23 -13.38 17.11 -3.73
C ALA A 23 -14.70 16.35 -3.57
N GLU A 24 -14.65 15.01 -3.50
CA GLU A 24 -15.80 14.12 -3.29
C GLU A 24 -15.34 12.81 -2.61
N GLY A 25 -16.20 12.18 -1.80
CA GLY A 25 -15.94 10.88 -1.16
C GLY A 25 -16.07 10.87 0.38
N GLU A 26 -16.30 9.69 0.96
CA GLU A 26 -16.23 9.51 2.42
C GLU A 26 -14.76 9.52 2.88
N PRO A 27 -14.35 10.43 3.76
CA PRO A 27 -12.98 10.46 4.26
C PRO A 27 -12.74 9.23 5.14
N LYS A 28 -11.61 8.58 4.91
CA LYS A 28 -11.22 7.35 5.60
C LYS A 28 -10.30 7.61 6.81
N TYR A 29 -9.97 8.89 7.10
CA TYR A 29 -8.92 9.29 8.06
C TYR A 29 -9.25 10.57 8.87
N GLY A 30 -8.35 10.94 9.80
CA GLY A 30 -8.43 12.17 10.57
C GLY A 30 -8.17 13.44 9.77
N VAL A 31 -9.21 13.97 9.14
CA VAL A 31 -9.17 15.21 8.36
C VAL A 31 -9.22 16.44 9.27
N ILE A 32 -8.32 17.40 9.05
CA ILE A 32 -8.26 18.69 9.75
C ILE A 32 -8.36 19.79 8.70
N SER A 33 -9.60 20.18 8.38
CA SER A 33 -9.85 21.02 7.21
C SER A 33 -9.72 22.51 7.50
N GLN A 34 -9.04 23.21 6.59
CA GLN A 34 -8.89 24.67 6.61
C GLN A 34 -9.36 25.27 5.29
N PHE A 35 -10.27 26.24 5.38
CA PHE A 35 -10.85 26.94 4.25
C PHE A 35 -10.50 28.43 4.32
N PRO A 36 -9.53 28.91 3.53
CA PRO A 36 -9.28 30.33 3.41
C PRO A 36 -10.36 30.98 2.54
N VAL A 37 -10.98 32.05 3.04
CA VAL A 37 -12.16 32.68 2.45
C VAL A 37 -12.15 34.20 2.65
N VAL A 38 -12.91 34.93 1.84
CA VAL A 38 -13.16 36.36 2.01
C VAL A 38 -14.66 36.64 2.02
N ASP A 39 -15.16 37.40 2.99
CA ASP A 39 -16.56 37.88 2.95
C ASP A 39 -16.79 38.71 1.68
N LEU A 40 -17.82 38.35 0.91
CA LEU A 40 -18.16 39.06 -0.32
C LEU A 40 -19.01 40.30 0.02
N PRO A 41 -18.91 41.41 -0.75
CA PRO A 41 -19.61 42.67 -0.45
C PRO A 41 -21.11 42.52 -0.14
N ASP A 42 -21.81 41.63 -0.84
CA ASP A 42 -23.25 41.39 -0.68
C ASP A 42 -23.59 40.07 0.02
N LYS A 43 -22.60 39.31 0.47
CA LYS A 43 -22.80 37.97 1.04
C LYS A 43 -21.71 37.63 2.06
N LYS A 44 -22.05 37.80 3.35
CA LYS A 44 -21.28 37.23 4.45
C LYS A 44 -21.22 35.71 4.32
N ILE A 45 -20.07 35.13 4.62
CA ILE A 45 -19.85 33.69 4.56
C ILE A 45 -20.77 32.98 5.56
N ARG A 46 -21.34 31.87 5.12
CA ARG A 46 -22.15 30.97 5.95
C ARG A 46 -21.38 29.68 6.14
N ILE A 47 -21.46 29.08 7.33
CA ILE A 47 -20.75 27.85 7.72
C ILE A 47 -21.15 26.62 6.86
N TYR A 48 -22.13 26.74 5.96
CA TYR A 48 -22.50 25.68 5.00
C TYR A 48 -22.35 26.07 3.53
N ASP A 49 -21.76 27.24 3.27
CA ASP A 49 -21.63 27.78 1.93
C ASP A 49 -20.33 28.59 1.84
N TYR A 50 -19.22 27.89 2.07
CA TYR A 50 -17.86 28.40 1.96
C TYR A 50 -17.04 27.69 0.85
N SER A 51 -17.66 26.79 0.09
CA SER A 51 -16.97 26.07 -0.99
C SER A 51 -16.61 27.01 -2.14
N SER A 52 -15.54 26.65 -2.86
CA SER A 52 -15.09 27.34 -4.05
C SER A 52 -14.64 26.35 -5.11
N THR A 53 -14.98 26.63 -6.36
CA THR A 53 -14.33 25.96 -7.50
C THR A 53 -12.84 26.27 -7.50
N ARG A 54 -12.02 25.25 -7.78
CA ARG A 54 -10.58 25.42 -7.98
C ARG A 54 -10.27 26.01 -9.36
N SER A 55 -9.08 26.56 -9.50
CA SER A 55 -8.53 27.18 -10.70
C SER A 55 -7.01 27.09 -10.64
N PHE A 56 -6.33 27.32 -11.77
CA PHE A 56 -4.86 27.43 -11.82
C PHE A 56 -4.17 26.33 -11.03
N GLU A 57 -4.43 25.09 -11.41
CA GLU A 57 -3.95 23.93 -10.68
C GLU A 57 -2.57 23.52 -11.19
N HIS A 58 -1.63 23.43 -10.26
CA HIS A 58 -0.27 22.97 -10.50
C HIS A 58 0.12 22.03 -9.36
N PHE A 59 0.34 20.77 -9.69
CA PHE A 59 0.71 19.72 -8.76
C PHE A 59 2.06 19.16 -9.19
N GLU A 60 2.98 19.08 -8.24
CA GLU A 60 4.26 18.41 -8.41
C GLU A 60 4.60 17.64 -7.13
N VAL A 61 5.64 16.83 -7.19
CA VAL A 61 6.03 16.02 -6.04
C VAL A 61 6.43 16.93 -4.88
N GLY A 62 5.84 16.70 -3.69
CA GLY A 62 6.11 17.51 -2.50
C GLY A 62 5.46 18.91 -2.48
N TYR A 63 4.75 19.33 -3.53
CA TYR A 63 4.12 20.65 -3.59
C TYR A 63 2.82 20.69 -4.41
N SER A 64 1.87 21.50 -3.96
CA SER A 64 0.69 21.82 -4.77
C SER A 64 0.34 23.29 -4.69
N LYS A 65 -0.21 23.82 -5.78
CA LYS A 65 -0.70 25.19 -5.92
C LYS A 65 -2.01 25.21 -6.67
N PHE A 66 -3.00 25.92 -6.14
CA PHE A 66 -4.28 26.13 -6.81
C PHE A 66 -4.96 27.41 -6.31
N GLY A 67 -5.80 27.99 -7.14
CA GLY A 67 -6.61 29.16 -6.83
C GLY A 67 -8.04 28.80 -6.45
N LEU A 68 -8.62 29.49 -5.48
CA LEU A 68 -10.04 29.42 -5.12
C LEU A 68 -10.80 30.54 -5.83
N LYS A 69 -11.48 30.22 -6.95
CA LYS A 69 -12.14 31.20 -7.84
C LYS A 69 -13.09 32.15 -7.11
N ARG A 70 -13.87 31.64 -6.16
CA ARG A 70 -14.90 32.41 -5.44
C ARG A 70 -14.30 33.55 -4.61
N TYR A 71 -13.10 33.33 -4.06
CA TYR A 71 -12.47 34.24 -3.11
C TYR A 71 -11.25 34.95 -3.65
N ASN A 72 -10.81 34.60 -4.86
CA ASN A 72 -9.57 35.09 -5.46
C ASN A 72 -8.35 34.87 -4.54
N ILE A 73 -8.27 33.68 -3.94
CA ILE A 73 -7.18 33.28 -3.03
C ILE A 73 -6.32 32.25 -3.74
N MET A 74 -4.99 32.40 -3.67
CA MET A 74 -4.07 31.34 -4.03
C MET A 74 -3.70 30.51 -2.79
N VAL A 75 -3.75 29.19 -2.94
CA VAL A 75 -3.39 28.21 -1.93
C VAL A 75 -2.18 27.44 -2.41
N GLU A 76 -1.19 27.32 -1.55
CA GLU A 76 0.01 26.53 -1.75
C GLU A 76 0.18 25.59 -0.56
N LEU A 77 0.48 24.32 -0.83
CA LEU A 77 0.62 23.30 0.20
C LEU A 77 1.96 22.58 0.05
N THR A 78 2.55 22.21 1.18
CA THR A 78 3.66 21.25 1.30
C THR A 78 3.57 20.54 2.65
N ALA A 79 4.49 19.63 2.96
CA ALA A 79 4.46 18.87 4.21
C ALA A 79 5.86 18.42 4.69
N SER A 80 6.00 18.29 6.00
CA SER A 80 7.07 17.54 6.65
C SER A 80 6.55 16.16 7.12
N ARG A 81 7.28 15.48 8.01
CA ARG A 81 6.95 14.10 8.41
C ARG A 81 5.62 14.03 9.16
N ARG A 82 5.33 15.01 10.01
CA ARG A 82 4.13 15.05 10.87
C ARG A 82 3.40 16.39 10.83
N VAL A 83 3.77 17.28 9.91
CA VAL A 83 3.25 18.64 9.84
C VAL A 83 2.85 18.98 8.41
N GLY A 84 1.62 19.46 8.24
CA GLY A 84 1.19 20.09 7.00
C GLY A 84 1.46 21.58 7.02
N LEU A 85 1.91 22.15 5.90
CA LEU A 85 2.20 23.58 5.79
C LEU A 85 1.39 24.17 4.64
N HIS A 86 0.59 25.19 4.96
CA HIS A 86 -0.27 25.89 4.03
C HIS A 86 0.21 27.33 3.90
N ARG A 87 0.28 27.85 2.67
CA ARG A 87 0.53 29.26 2.37
C ARG A 87 -0.66 29.80 1.59
N TYR A 88 -1.36 30.76 2.19
CA TYR A 88 -2.55 31.41 1.61
C TYR A 88 -2.19 32.83 1.20
N THR A 89 -2.38 33.15 -0.08
CA THR A 89 -2.25 34.53 -0.58
C THR A 89 -3.63 35.12 -0.80
N PHE A 90 -4.01 36.06 0.05
CA PHE A 90 -5.32 36.70 0.04
C PHE A 90 -5.32 37.99 -0.79
N PRO A 91 -6.48 38.41 -1.34
CA PRO A 91 -6.65 39.78 -1.77
C PRO A 91 -6.62 40.74 -0.54
N PRO A 92 -6.27 42.02 -0.73
CA PRO A 92 -6.22 42.99 0.37
C PRO A 92 -7.60 43.18 1.04
N SER A 93 -7.67 42.98 2.35
CA SER A 93 -8.87 43.21 3.17
C SER A 93 -8.51 43.42 4.65
N GLU A 94 -9.16 44.38 5.31
CA GLU A 94 -8.91 44.62 6.75
C GLU A 94 -9.67 43.63 7.66
N ASN A 95 -10.90 43.25 7.30
CA ASN A 95 -11.81 42.52 8.21
C ASN A 95 -12.57 41.36 7.57
N ASN A 96 -12.37 41.09 6.28
CA ASN A 96 -13.15 40.09 5.55
C ASN A 96 -12.38 38.80 5.26
N ALA A 97 -11.05 38.80 5.38
CA ALA A 97 -10.22 37.63 5.14
C ALA A 97 -10.22 36.72 6.36
N LYS A 98 -10.61 35.45 6.16
CA LYS A 98 -10.79 34.47 7.23
C LYS A 98 -10.18 33.13 6.85
N VAL A 99 -9.73 32.39 7.85
CA VAL A 99 -9.47 30.95 7.75
C VAL A 99 -10.50 30.24 8.62
N ILE A 100 -11.32 29.41 7.98
CA ILE A 100 -12.36 28.60 8.59
C ILE A 100 -11.76 27.21 8.86
N LEU A 101 -11.57 26.87 10.13
CA LEU A 101 -11.20 25.53 10.55
C LEU A 101 -12.47 24.72 10.74
N ASP A 102 -12.82 23.93 9.72
CA ASP A 102 -14.00 23.07 9.81
C ASP A 102 -13.62 21.71 10.37
N LEU A 103 -13.67 21.62 11.70
CA LEU A 103 -13.49 20.36 12.39
C LEU A 103 -14.67 19.43 12.14
N SER A 104 -15.83 19.94 11.75
CA SER A 104 -16.97 19.12 11.31
C SER A 104 -16.97 18.77 9.84
N HIS A 105 -15.92 19.11 9.09
CA HIS A 105 -15.58 18.43 7.86
C HIS A 105 -15.09 17.03 8.24
N ILE A 106 -16.08 16.26 8.71
CA ILE A 106 -16.10 14.87 9.16
C ILE A 106 -15.45 14.65 10.56
N LEU A 107 -15.75 15.63 11.45
CA LEU A 107 -15.85 15.66 12.93
C LEU A 107 -14.62 16.02 13.82
N SER A 108 -14.92 16.92 14.78
CA SER A 108 -14.01 17.45 15.81
C SER A 108 -13.62 16.39 16.82
N PHE A 109 -12.32 16.28 17.11
CA PHE A 109 -11.75 15.17 17.90
C PHE A 109 -12.46 13.84 17.55
N GLY A 110 -12.41 13.49 16.26
CA GLY A 110 -13.17 12.40 15.70
C GLY A 110 -12.82 11.07 16.35
N ARG A 111 -13.86 10.32 16.68
CA ARG A 111 -13.84 8.88 16.87
C ARG A 111 -14.11 8.26 15.48
N TYR A 112 -13.08 7.86 14.74
CA TYR A 112 -13.23 7.44 13.34
C TYR A 112 -13.84 6.04 13.19
N ARG A 113 -14.92 5.92 12.41
CA ARG A 113 -15.50 4.65 11.94
C ARG A 113 -15.81 4.78 10.46
N GLY A 114 -15.25 3.90 9.63
CA GLY A 114 -15.41 3.93 8.16
C GLY A 114 -14.16 3.45 7.43
N GLY A 115 -14.34 2.83 6.26
CA GLY A 115 -13.31 2.04 5.58
C GLY A 115 -13.15 0.64 6.17
N TRP A 116 -12.05 -0.06 5.84
CA TRP A 116 -11.73 -1.40 6.36
C TRP A 116 -11.59 -1.47 7.90
N ASN A 117 -11.58 -0.33 8.61
CA ASN A 117 -11.46 -0.24 10.06
C ASN A 117 -12.84 -0.40 10.75
N SER A 118 -13.14 -1.63 11.19
CA SER A 118 -14.38 -2.03 11.88
C SER A 118 -14.29 -2.00 13.42
N ASN A 119 -13.07 -2.05 13.99
CA ASN A 119 -12.82 -2.25 15.43
C ASN A 119 -12.97 -0.97 16.29
N GLY A 120 -13.56 0.08 15.71
CA GLY A 120 -13.98 1.25 16.46
C GLY A 120 -12.98 2.40 16.47
N PRO A 121 -13.28 3.43 17.24
CA PRO A 121 -12.73 4.74 16.94
C PRO A 121 -11.35 5.02 17.54
N TYR A 122 -10.46 5.56 16.72
CA TYR A 122 -9.18 6.14 17.14
C TYR A 122 -9.26 7.66 17.28
N LYS A 123 -8.30 8.29 17.95
CA LYS A 123 -8.25 9.74 18.19
C LYS A 123 -7.01 10.35 17.56
N VAL A 124 -7.20 11.46 16.85
CA VAL A 124 -6.12 12.30 16.33
C VAL A 124 -6.15 13.64 17.06
N TYR A 125 -4.99 14.06 17.55
CA TYR A 125 -4.75 15.39 18.09
C TYR A 125 -4.05 16.24 17.03
N PHE A 126 -4.38 17.52 16.97
CA PHE A 126 -3.73 18.45 16.06
C PHE A 126 -3.42 19.78 16.74
N CYS A 127 -2.46 20.51 16.17
CA CYS A 127 -2.11 21.86 16.57
C CYS A 127 -1.95 22.69 15.30
N SER A 128 -2.87 23.64 15.08
CA SER A 128 -2.79 24.58 13.97
C SER A 128 -2.31 25.94 14.49
N GLN A 129 -1.20 26.41 13.96
CA GLN A 129 -0.62 27.69 14.32
C GLN A 129 -0.46 28.55 13.07
N PHE A 130 -0.56 29.87 13.22
CA PHE A 130 -0.43 30.84 12.14
C PHE A 130 0.79 31.73 12.37
N ASN A 131 1.49 32.09 11.30
CA ASN A 131 2.67 32.97 11.38
C ASN A 131 2.33 34.42 11.81
N VAL A 132 1.05 34.80 11.77
CA VAL A 132 0.54 36.09 12.20
C VAL A 132 -0.66 35.91 13.13
N ASN A 133 -0.83 36.84 14.06
CA ASN A 133 -1.97 36.84 14.97
C ASN A 133 -3.26 37.20 14.23
N ALA A 134 -4.34 36.48 14.54
CA ALA A 134 -5.69 36.85 14.11
C ALA A 134 -6.12 38.17 14.77
N THR A 135 -6.84 39.01 14.04
CA THR A 135 -7.44 40.25 14.56
C THR A 135 -8.74 39.98 15.31
N GLU A 136 -9.44 38.91 14.94
CA GLU A 136 -10.65 38.41 15.61
C GLU A 136 -10.66 36.88 15.52
N GLN A 137 -11.20 36.24 16.55
CA GLN A 137 -11.42 34.80 16.60
C GLN A 137 -12.87 34.51 17.02
N ALA A 138 -13.41 33.42 16.52
CA ALA A 138 -14.72 32.92 16.90
C ALA A 138 -14.72 31.40 16.87
N THR A 139 -15.57 30.78 17.68
CA THR A 139 -15.93 29.37 17.50
C THR A 139 -17.33 29.27 16.90
N TRP A 140 -17.64 28.18 16.21
CA TRP A 140 -19.02 27.87 15.87
C TRP A 140 -19.46 26.53 16.39
N TRP A 141 -20.76 26.43 16.64
CA TRP A 141 -21.46 25.21 16.97
C TRP A 141 -22.79 25.18 16.22
N ASN A 142 -22.97 24.19 15.36
CA ASN A 142 -24.01 24.12 14.36
C ASN A 142 -24.16 25.45 13.60
N ASN A 143 -25.27 26.15 13.76
CA ASN A 143 -25.53 27.42 13.06
C ASN A 143 -25.12 28.65 13.87
N ARG A 144 -24.61 28.46 15.09
CA ARG A 144 -24.28 29.53 16.03
C ARG A 144 -22.80 29.87 15.94
N ILE A 145 -22.51 31.15 15.72
CA ILE A 145 -21.16 31.72 15.80
C ILE A 145 -21.06 32.47 17.13
N ASP A 146 -20.05 32.13 17.92
CA ASP A 146 -19.72 32.83 19.15
C ASP A 146 -18.40 33.58 18.93
N ILE A 147 -18.49 34.91 18.92
CA ILE A 147 -17.32 35.79 18.69
C ILE A 147 -16.52 35.90 19.99
N ASN A 148 -15.19 36.00 19.88
CA ASN A 148 -14.23 36.11 20.98
C ASN A 148 -14.20 34.90 21.93
N THR A 149 -14.70 33.75 21.49
CA THR A 149 -14.55 32.48 22.21
C THR A 149 -13.34 31.70 21.72
N THR A 150 -12.72 30.95 22.63
CA THR A 150 -11.51 30.13 22.38
C THR A 150 -11.78 28.63 22.51
N PHE A 151 -13.00 28.25 22.89
CA PHE A 151 -13.31 26.88 23.26
C PHE A 151 -14.69 26.49 22.76
N CYS A 152 -14.76 25.36 22.07
CA CYS A 152 -15.98 24.71 21.65
C CYS A 152 -15.78 23.19 21.73
N VAL A 153 -16.83 22.49 22.13
CA VAL A 153 -16.88 21.03 22.18
C VAL A 153 -18.21 20.59 21.56
N GLY A 154 -18.13 19.61 20.68
CA GLY A 154 -19.27 18.98 20.03
C GLY A 154 -19.25 17.47 20.26
N THR A 155 -20.35 16.82 19.92
CA THR A 155 -20.49 15.37 19.92
C THR A 155 -20.65 14.85 18.50
N ASN A 156 -20.84 13.53 18.35
CA ASN A 156 -20.98 12.93 17.03
C ASN A 156 -22.20 13.54 16.29
N GLY A 157 -21.96 14.13 15.11
CA GLY A 157 -22.97 14.81 14.30
C GLY A 157 -23.06 16.33 14.49
N ASP A 158 -22.42 16.91 15.51
CA ASP A 158 -22.36 18.37 15.68
C ASP A 158 -21.42 19.01 14.67
N LYS A 159 -21.82 20.17 14.16
CA LYS A 159 -20.96 20.96 13.28
C LYS A 159 -20.17 22.00 14.05
N ILE A 160 -18.90 21.78 14.31
CA ILE A 160 -18.08 22.71 15.11
C ILE A 160 -16.79 23.10 14.40
N GLY A 161 -16.24 24.23 14.81
CA GLY A 161 -15.00 24.71 14.25
C GLY A 161 -14.61 26.08 14.80
N ALA A 162 -13.64 26.70 14.14
CA ALA A 162 -13.11 28.01 14.50
C ALA A 162 -12.98 28.91 13.27
N ILE A 163 -13.23 30.20 13.45
CA ILE A 163 -13.01 31.25 12.45
C ILE A 163 -11.91 32.13 12.99
N LEU A 164 -10.85 32.31 12.21
CA LEU A 164 -9.80 33.28 12.48
C LEU A 164 -9.83 34.33 11.39
N THR A 165 -9.91 35.61 11.77
CA THR A 165 -9.94 36.76 10.87
C THR A 165 -8.58 37.43 10.84
N PHE A 166 -8.13 37.87 9.67
CA PHE A 166 -6.81 38.47 9.46
C PHE A 166 -6.90 39.79 8.70
N ASP A 167 -5.99 40.71 9.02
CA ASP A 167 -5.73 41.94 8.24
C ASP A 167 -4.73 41.60 7.11
N THR A 168 -5.27 41.38 5.92
CA THR A 168 -4.50 41.02 4.72
C THR A 168 -4.06 42.22 3.89
N ILE A 169 -4.37 43.45 4.34
CA ILE A 169 -3.67 44.65 3.85
C ILE A 169 -2.26 44.67 4.44
N LYS A 170 -2.13 44.42 5.74
CA LYS A 170 -0.81 44.33 6.40
C LYS A 170 -0.09 43.03 6.09
N ASN A 171 -0.82 41.91 6.08
CA ASN A 171 -0.25 40.57 5.91
C ASN A 171 -0.96 39.83 4.77
N PRO A 172 -0.64 40.12 3.50
CA PRO A 172 -1.31 39.51 2.35
C PRO A 172 -1.07 37.99 2.24
N VAL A 173 -0.01 37.49 2.87
CA VAL A 173 0.36 36.08 2.92
C VAL A 173 0.23 35.57 4.35
N ILE A 174 -0.58 34.53 4.53
CA ILE A 174 -0.81 33.85 5.81
C ILE A 174 -0.28 32.43 5.68
N ILE A 175 0.58 32.02 6.61
CA ILE A 175 1.12 30.65 6.68
C ILE A 175 0.47 29.93 7.87
N SER A 176 -0.07 28.75 7.62
CA SER A 176 -0.65 27.86 8.64
C SER A 176 0.18 26.58 8.70
N ARG A 177 0.74 26.27 9.88
CA ARG A 177 1.41 24.98 10.14
C ARG A 177 0.52 24.12 11.02
N VAL A 178 0.33 22.87 10.62
CA VAL A 178 -0.63 21.94 11.24
C VAL A 178 0.10 20.65 11.62
N GLY A 179 0.51 20.54 12.87
CA GLY A 179 1.08 19.30 13.41
C GLY A 179 -0.01 18.33 13.85
N ILE A 180 0.23 17.02 13.68
CA ILE A 180 -0.66 15.97 14.21
C ILE A 180 0.06 15.03 15.18
N SER A 181 -0.71 14.35 16.03
CA SER A 181 -0.24 13.32 16.93
C SER A 181 -1.36 12.35 17.33
N PHE A 182 -1.01 11.09 17.54
CA PHE A 182 -1.90 10.10 18.17
C PHE A 182 -1.74 10.05 19.71
N ILE A 183 -0.87 10.90 20.27
CA ILE A 183 -0.53 10.90 21.70
C ILE A 183 -1.27 12.02 22.44
N SER A 184 -1.06 13.29 22.04
CA SER A 184 -1.67 14.46 22.70
C SER A 184 -1.60 15.71 21.82
N ALA A 185 -2.37 16.75 22.17
CA ALA A 185 -2.30 18.06 21.52
C ALA A 185 -0.93 18.73 21.72
N ASP A 186 -0.34 18.61 22.92
CA ASP A 186 1.00 19.13 23.19
C ASP A 186 2.05 18.46 22.29
N GLN A 187 1.96 17.15 22.10
CA GLN A 187 2.85 16.45 21.17
C GLN A 187 2.62 16.90 19.72
N ALA A 188 1.38 17.21 19.33
CA ALA A 188 1.09 17.74 18.01
C ALA A 188 1.71 19.15 17.81
N CYS A 189 1.67 20.02 18.83
CA CYS A 189 2.35 21.32 18.79
C CYS A 189 3.87 21.15 18.76
N ASN A 190 4.43 20.25 19.58
CA ASN A 190 5.86 19.95 19.57
C ASN A 190 6.32 19.43 18.20
N ASN A 191 5.53 18.57 17.54
CA ASN A 191 5.83 18.12 16.17
C ASN A 191 5.84 19.31 15.20
N ALA A 192 4.85 20.20 15.27
CA ALA A 192 4.77 21.40 14.44
C ALA A 192 5.99 22.33 14.61
N GLU A 193 6.33 22.61 15.87
CA GLU A 193 7.40 23.55 16.25
C GLU A 193 8.79 23.00 16.00
N SER A 194 9.01 21.70 16.22
CA SER A 194 10.33 21.08 16.04
C SER A 194 10.65 20.77 14.57
N GLU A 195 9.65 20.41 13.76
CA GLU A 195 9.88 20.11 12.35
C GLU A 195 9.89 21.38 11.47
N ILE A 196 9.19 22.45 11.86
CA ILE A 196 9.11 23.71 11.10
C ILE A 196 9.18 24.93 12.06
N PRO A 197 10.34 25.18 12.71
CA PRO A 197 10.48 26.29 13.66
C PRO A 197 10.39 27.68 13.01
N ASP A 198 10.94 27.82 11.80
CA ASP A 198 11.20 29.12 11.16
C ASP A 198 10.10 29.57 10.18
N TRP A 199 9.06 28.74 9.97
CA TRP A 199 7.94 29.00 9.05
C TRP A 199 8.32 29.15 7.57
N ASP A 200 9.54 28.77 7.19
CA ASP A 200 10.03 28.88 5.82
C ASP A 200 9.38 27.83 4.92
N PHE A 201 8.37 28.27 4.16
CA PHE A 201 7.64 27.40 3.24
C PHE A 201 8.52 26.84 2.13
N ASP A 202 9.42 27.64 1.58
CA ASP A 202 10.20 27.25 0.41
C ASP A 202 11.29 26.25 0.80
N VAL A 203 11.87 26.37 2.00
CA VAL A 203 12.76 25.34 2.57
C VAL A 203 12.03 24.02 2.81
N VAL A 204 10.83 24.04 3.41
CA VAL A 204 10.06 22.80 3.64
C VAL A 204 9.64 22.16 2.31
N LYS A 205 9.23 22.97 1.33
CA LYS A 205 8.97 22.51 -0.04
C LYS A 205 10.21 21.83 -0.62
N GLN A 206 11.37 22.48 -0.57
CA GLN A 206 12.59 21.93 -1.15
C GLN A 206 12.99 20.62 -0.46
N ASN A 207 12.90 20.55 0.88
CA ASN A 207 13.15 19.32 1.62
C ASN A 207 12.22 18.18 1.20
N ALA A 208 10.94 18.48 0.91
CA ALA A 208 9.99 17.49 0.43
C ALA A 208 10.33 17.00 -0.98
N VAL A 209 10.73 17.91 -1.88
CA VAL A 209 11.21 17.58 -3.23
C VAL A 209 12.48 16.73 -3.16
N ASP A 210 13.49 17.17 -2.40
CA ASP A 210 14.78 16.48 -2.25
C ASP A 210 14.59 15.06 -1.68
N ALA A 211 13.67 14.90 -0.70
CA ALA A 211 13.35 13.59 -0.16
C ALA A 211 12.76 12.67 -1.21
N TRP A 212 11.85 13.16 -2.06
CA TRP A 212 11.31 12.36 -3.15
C TRP A 212 12.32 12.12 -4.28
N ASP A 213 13.15 13.10 -4.64
CA ASP A 213 14.22 12.91 -5.63
C ASP A 213 15.19 11.83 -5.17
N ASN A 214 15.52 11.79 -3.87
CA ASN A 214 16.31 10.70 -3.29
C ASN A 214 15.61 9.33 -3.40
N GLU A 215 14.29 9.27 -3.27
CA GLU A 215 13.52 8.01 -3.36
C GLU A 215 13.25 7.57 -4.81
N LEU A 216 12.83 8.48 -5.68
CA LEU A 216 12.55 8.23 -7.10
C LEU A 216 13.84 8.00 -7.89
N GLY A 217 14.95 8.61 -7.46
CA GLY A 217 16.30 8.32 -7.94
C GLY A 217 16.77 6.88 -7.66
N LYS A 218 16.04 6.10 -6.83
CA LYS A 218 16.36 4.69 -6.58
C LYS A 218 16.07 3.76 -7.77
N ILE A 219 15.46 4.26 -8.84
CA ILE A 219 15.43 3.59 -10.15
C ILE A 219 16.50 4.20 -11.08
N ARG A 220 17.65 4.52 -10.50
CA ARG A 220 18.99 4.50 -11.10
C ARG A 220 20.01 4.51 -9.95
N VAL A 221 20.19 3.37 -9.29
CA VAL A 221 21.10 3.28 -8.12
C VAL A 221 22.52 2.93 -8.56
N GLU A 222 23.42 3.88 -8.36
CA GLU A 222 24.62 3.65 -7.55
C GLU A 222 24.41 4.43 -6.24
N SER A 223 24.36 3.73 -5.10
CA SER A 223 24.34 4.32 -3.75
C SER A 223 25.01 3.30 -2.84
N ASP A 224 26.06 3.76 -2.16
CA ASP A 224 26.98 2.90 -1.40
C ASP A 224 26.55 2.73 0.07
N ASP A 225 25.42 3.33 0.49
CA ASP A 225 24.91 3.27 1.87
C ASP A 225 23.83 2.19 2.03
N GLU A 226 24.28 0.95 2.25
CA GLU A 226 23.41 -0.19 2.56
C GLU A 226 22.58 0.01 3.84
N ASN A 227 22.99 0.88 4.76
CA ASN A 227 22.32 0.99 6.06
C ASN A 227 20.91 1.58 5.92
N LEU A 228 20.70 2.55 5.03
CA LEU A 228 19.40 3.21 4.88
C LEU A 228 18.32 2.29 4.31
N LYS A 229 18.67 1.40 3.36
CA LYS A 229 17.75 0.41 2.81
C LYS A 229 17.38 -0.64 3.86
N LYS A 230 18.38 -1.07 4.65
CA LYS A 230 18.15 -2.06 5.69
C LYS A 230 17.31 -1.46 6.84
N ILE A 231 17.51 -0.20 7.24
CA ILE A 231 16.77 0.45 8.34
C ILE A 231 15.26 0.44 8.07
N PHE A 232 14.85 0.70 6.83
CA PHE A 232 13.44 0.76 6.44
C PHE A 232 12.70 -0.57 6.61
N TYR A 233 13.23 -1.64 6.01
CA TYR A 233 12.61 -2.97 6.10
C TYR A 233 12.71 -3.54 7.53
N SER A 234 13.77 -3.21 8.28
CA SER A 234 13.83 -3.53 9.72
C SER A 234 12.73 -2.83 10.51
N ASP A 235 12.38 -1.58 10.19
CA ASP A 235 11.30 -0.86 10.86
C ASP A 235 9.89 -1.41 10.50
N ILE A 236 9.69 -1.98 9.30
CA ILE A 236 8.47 -2.72 8.96
C ILE A 236 8.34 -3.96 9.86
N ALA A 237 9.37 -4.81 9.90
CA ALA A 237 9.34 -6.01 10.72
C ALA A 237 9.18 -5.70 12.21
N ARG A 238 9.87 -4.66 12.72
CA ARG A 238 9.66 -4.16 14.09
C ARG A 238 8.25 -3.66 14.31
N SER A 239 7.63 -2.99 13.34
CA SER A 239 6.24 -2.55 13.45
C SER A 239 5.28 -3.74 13.55
N LEU A 240 5.51 -4.81 12.80
CA LEU A 240 4.71 -6.05 12.88
C LEU A 240 4.86 -6.70 14.27
N ILE A 241 6.09 -6.79 14.80
CA ILE A 241 6.39 -7.31 16.15
C ILE A 241 5.77 -6.42 17.24
N ASP A 242 5.96 -5.11 17.18
CA ASP A 242 5.40 -4.15 18.15
C ASP A 242 3.86 -4.25 18.21
N ILE A 243 3.21 -4.50 17.06
CA ILE A 243 1.77 -4.70 17.00
C ILE A 243 1.40 -6.05 17.63
N TYR A 244 2.12 -7.12 17.31
CA TYR A 244 1.94 -8.43 17.94
C TYR A 244 2.07 -8.34 19.47
N GLU A 245 3.10 -7.70 20.00
CA GLU A 245 3.29 -7.59 21.45
C GLU A 245 2.16 -6.81 22.15
N LYS A 246 1.54 -5.85 21.44
CA LYS A 246 0.46 -5.01 21.99
C LYS A 246 -0.94 -5.59 21.81
N VAL A 247 -1.19 -6.24 20.67
CA VAL A 247 -2.52 -6.68 20.23
C VAL A 247 -2.68 -8.20 20.34
N GLY A 248 -1.58 -8.94 20.30
CA GLY A 248 -1.54 -10.39 20.45
C GLY A 248 -1.56 -11.17 19.13
N TYR A 249 -1.68 -10.50 17.99
CA TYR A 249 -1.62 -11.08 16.63
C TYR A 249 -0.89 -10.13 15.68
N MET A 250 -0.28 -10.64 14.61
CA MET A 250 0.27 -9.76 13.58
C MET A 250 -0.86 -9.14 12.75
N PRO A 251 -0.66 -7.92 12.22
CA PRO A 251 -1.65 -7.31 11.34
C PRO A 251 -1.58 -7.92 9.94
N ASP A 252 -2.72 -7.98 9.27
CA ASP A 252 -2.83 -8.22 7.83
C ASP A 252 -3.18 -6.88 7.17
N GLY A 253 -4.47 -6.56 7.00
CA GLY A 253 -4.93 -5.19 6.79
C GLY A 253 -4.87 -4.38 8.09
N ARG A 254 -4.27 -3.18 8.08
CA ARG A 254 -4.32 -2.26 9.23
C ARG A 254 -4.44 -0.80 8.81
N SER A 255 -5.31 -0.05 9.48
CA SER A 255 -5.50 1.39 9.24
C SER A 255 -5.68 2.15 10.56
N GLY A 256 -4.82 3.15 10.78
CA GLY A 256 -4.74 3.83 12.07
C GLY A 256 -4.31 2.86 13.17
N SER A 257 -5.07 2.81 14.27
CA SER A 257 -4.80 1.91 15.40
C SER A 257 -5.59 0.59 15.37
N SER A 258 -6.27 0.27 14.27
CA SER A 258 -7.18 -0.87 14.20
C SER A 258 -6.83 -1.81 13.06
N ASN A 259 -7.05 -3.10 13.29
CA ASN A 259 -7.01 -4.08 12.21
C ASN A 259 -8.19 -3.87 11.25
N GLY A 260 -7.88 -4.01 9.98
CA GLY A 260 -8.86 -4.25 8.93
C GLY A 260 -9.18 -5.73 8.81
N ILE A 261 -9.95 -6.08 7.77
CA ILE A 261 -10.31 -7.47 7.52
C ILE A 261 -9.06 -8.25 7.07
N THR A 262 -8.91 -9.47 7.57
CA THR A 262 -7.87 -10.40 7.12
C THR A 262 -8.25 -10.95 5.75
N GLN A 263 -7.33 -10.88 4.80
CA GLN A 263 -7.48 -11.49 3.48
C GLN A 263 -6.87 -12.89 3.57
N GLY A 264 -5.55 -13.03 3.45
CA GLY A 264 -4.89 -14.31 3.71
C GLY A 264 -3.65 -14.27 4.59
N GLY A 265 -3.29 -13.14 5.22
CA GLY A 265 -2.28 -13.06 6.29
C GLY A 265 -0.91 -12.51 5.88
N SER A 266 -0.03 -12.27 6.86
CA SER A 266 1.21 -11.49 6.72
C SER A 266 2.51 -12.26 7.05
N ASN A 267 2.47 -13.60 7.10
CA ASN A 267 3.66 -14.39 7.46
C ASN A 267 4.81 -14.22 6.43
N ALA A 268 4.50 -13.90 5.17
CA ALA A 268 5.49 -13.72 4.11
C ALA A 268 6.40 -12.50 4.33
N ASP A 269 5.87 -11.38 4.84
CA ASP A 269 6.63 -10.14 5.07
C ASP A 269 7.78 -10.34 6.07
N MET A 270 7.48 -11.07 7.16
CA MET A 270 8.45 -11.41 8.19
C MET A 270 9.48 -12.43 7.69
N ALA A 271 9.05 -13.44 6.93
CA ALA A 271 9.97 -14.43 6.37
C ALA A 271 10.96 -13.81 5.38
N GLU A 272 10.49 -12.92 4.50
CA GLU A 272 11.33 -12.19 3.55
C GLU A 272 12.39 -11.34 4.28
N THR A 273 11.98 -10.63 5.33
CA THR A 273 12.90 -9.83 6.15
C THR A 273 13.98 -10.70 6.80
N TYR A 274 13.58 -11.85 7.38
CA TYR A 274 14.50 -12.80 8.01
C TYR A 274 15.51 -13.38 7.01
N LEU A 275 15.04 -13.89 5.88
CA LEU A 275 15.86 -14.57 4.89
C LEU A 275 16.88 -13.64 4.23
N LYS A 276 16.50 -12.39 4.01
CA LYS A 276 17.38 -11.36 3.46
C LYS A 276 18.26 -10.70 4.53
N GLN A 277 18.16 -11.12 5.79
CA GLN A 277 18.93 -10.60 6.92
C GLN A 277 18.80 -9.08 7.05
N ILE A 278 17.56 -8.60 6.91
CA ILE A 278 17.27 -7.17 6.96
C ILE A 278 17.00 -6.74 8.41
N ASP A 279 18.04 -6.82 9.24
CA ASP A 279 18.03 -6.43 10.66
C ASP A 279 19.17 -5.45 10.95
N VAL A 280 18.87 -4.16 11.02
CA VAL A 280 19.90 -3.14 11.28
C VAL A 280 20.09 -2.94 12.77
N ASN A 281 21.35 -3.13 13.20
CA ASN A 281 21.82 -2.99 14.58
C ASN A 281 21.26 -4.07 15.52
N ASP A 282 20.91 -5.26 15.00
CA ASP A 282 20.43 -6.40 15.80
C ASP A 282 19.25 -6.02 16.71
N LYS A 283 18.29 -5.28 16.17
CA LYS A 283 17.16 -4.73 16.93
C LYS A 283 15.90 -5.58 16.84
N ILE A 284 15.89 -6.59 15.97
CA ILE A 284 14.76 -7.53 15.86
C ILE A 284 15.02 -8.70 16.80
N ASP A 285 14.13 -8.90 17.77
CA ASP A 285 14.09 -10.15 18.52
C ASP A 285 13.44 -11.23 17.65
N TRP A 286 14.28 -12.05 17.01
CA TRP A 286 13.84 -13.11 16.12
C TRP A 286 13.08 -14.24 16.83
N ASN A 287 13.20 -14.38 18.16
CA ASN A 287 12.37 -15.32 18.90
C ASN A 287 10.93 -14.83 18.97
N ILE A 288 10.74 -13.54 19.31
CA ILE A 288 9.41 -12.91 19.34
C ILE A 288 8.81 -12.87 17.93
N ALA A 289 9.62 -12.58 16.91
CA ALA A 289 9.20 -12.64 15.51
C ALA A 289 8.66 -14.04 15.13
N TYR A 290 9.36 -15.09 15.54
CA TYR A 290 8.94 -16.47 15.30
C TYR A 290 7.68 -16.84 16.10
N GLU A 291 7.58 -16.41 17.36
CA GLU A 291 6.36 -16.57 18.16
C GLU A 291 5.15 -15.87 17.51
N ALA A 292 5.35 -14.69 16.93
CA ALA A 292 4.32 -13.96 16.20
C ALA A 292 3.87 -14.71 14.94
N LEU A 293 4.80 -15.26 14.16
CA LEU A 293 4.51 -16.14 13.01
C LEU A 293 3.67 -17.35 13.44
N LEU A 294 4.07 -18.02 14.53
CA LEU A 294 3.40 -19.20 15.06
C LEU A 294 2.02 -18.86 15.65
N LYS A 295 1.86 -17.67 16.22
CA LYS A 295 0.58 -17.23 16.79
C LYS A 295 -0.53 -17.29 15.75
N ASP A 296 -0.33 -16.65 14.61
CA ASP A 296 -1.33 -16.63 13.52
C ASP A 296 -1.56 -18.04 12.96
N ALA A 297 -0.52 -18.86 12.93
CA ALA A 297 -0.52 -20.19 12.32
C ALA A 297 -1.07 -21.31 13.22
N GLU A 298 -1.17 -21.08 14.54
CA GLU A 298 -1.49 -22.12 15.51
C GLU A 298 -2.62 -21.80 16.48
N VAL A 299 -2.91 -20.52 16.73
CA VAL A 299 -3.94 -20.10 17.68
C VAL A 299 -5.16 -19.58 16.93
N ASP A 300 -6.29 -20.28 17.10
CA ASP A 300 -7.54 -19.91 16.45
C ASP A 300 -8.09 -18.60 17.04
N PRO A 301 -8.30 -17.56 16.21
CA PRO A 301 -8.89 -16.28 16.63
C PRO A 301 -10.41 -16.33 16.81
N TRP A 302 -11.06 -17.47 16.49
CA TRP A 302 -12.51 -17.68 16.56
C TRP A 302 -13.27 -16.59 15.80
N GLU A 303 -14.28 -15.97 16.44
CA GLU A 303 -15.11 -14.92 15.86
C GLU A 303 -14.30 -13.65 15.49
N GLU A 304 -13.11 -13.46 16.08
CA GLU A 304 -12.23 -12.33 15.75
C GLU A 304 -11.36 -12.61 14.51
N GLY A 305 -11.43 -13.81 13.93
CA GLY A 305 -10.63 -14.24 12.78
C GLY A 305 -10.78 -13.38 11.53
N LEU A 306 -11.91 -12.68 11.41
CA LEU A 306 -12.13 -11.67 10.38
C LEU A 306 -11.15 -10.50 10.47
N PHE A 307 -10.56 -10.22 11.63
CA PHE A 307 -9.73 -9.04 11.86
C PHE A 307 -8.32 -9.37 12.39
N GLN A 308 -8.01 -10.63 12.66
CA GLN A 308 -6.67 -11.04 13.11
C GLN A 308 -6.47 -12.54 12.96
N GLY A 309 -5.20 -12.96 12.88
CA GLY A 309 -4.85 -14.37 12.73
C GLY A 309 -5.49 -14.99 11.49
N ARG A 310 -5.82 -16.28 11.56
CA ARG A 310 -6.37 -17.05 10.45
C ARG A 310 -7.82 -17.46 10.74
N LEU A 311 -8.77 -16.88 10.01
CA LEU A 311 -10.16 -17.34 10.02
C LEU A 311 -10.23 -18.81 9.55
N HIS A 312 -11.08 -19.61 10.21
CA HIS A 312 -11.27 -21.06 9.96
C HIS A 312 -10.03 -21.94 10.16
N LEU A 313 -9.09 -21.50 11.02
CA LEU A 313 -7.83 -22.21 11.25
C LEU A 313 -8.04 -23.64 11.76
N THR A 314 -9.04 -23.88 12.63
CA THR A 314 -9.35 -25.22 13.13
C THR A 314 -9.66 -26.21 11.99
N ASP A 315 -10.44 -25.80 10.99
CA ASP A 315 -10.79 -26.66 9.86
C ASP A 315 -9.63 -26.82 8.88
N TYR A 316 -8.91 -25.72 8.59
CA TYR A 316 -7.69 -25.79 7.79
C TYR A 316 -6.70 -26.81 8.36
N LYS A 317 -6.45 -26.79 9.69
CA LYS A 317 -5.56 -27.76 10.36
C LYS A 317 -6.11 -29.18 10.36
N LYS A 318 -7.43 -29.37 10.34
CA LYS A 318 -8.08 -30.68 10.38
C LYS A 318 -8.14 -31.36 9.01
N TYR A 319 -8.47 -30.60 7.96
CA TYR A 319 -8.72 -31.14 6.63
C TYR A 319 -7.60 -30.85 5.64
N GLY A 320 -6.70 -29.91 5.95
CA GLY A 320 -5.73 -29.40 4.99
C GLY A 320 -6.35 -28.43 3.97
N TYR A 321 -7.57 -27.95 4.21
CA TYR A 321 -8.27 -26.92 3.44
C TYR A 321 -9.46 -26.40 4.25
N ILE A 322 -10.04 -25.27 3.85
CA ILE A 322 -11.27 -24.72 4.43
C ILE A 322 -12.47 -25.14 3.56
N PRO A 323 -13.49 -25.83 4.11
CA PRO A 323 -14.70 -26.22 3.36
C PRO A 323 -15.61 -25.02 2.97
N SER A 324 -16.36 -25.11 1.87
CA SER A 324 -17.27 -24.05 1.37
C SER A 324 -18.77 -24.42 1.45
N PRO A 325 -19.70 -23.45 1.60
CA PRO A 325 -19.57 -22.25 2.41
C PRO A 325 -19.74 -22.61 3.90
N TYR A 326 -18.81 -22.16 4.74
CA TYR A 326 -18.83 -22.44 6.18
C TYR A 326 -19.75 -21.45 6.92
N ASP A 327 -19.78 -20.17 6.52
CA ASP A 327 -20.75 -19.19 7.04
C ASP A 327 -21.28 -18.24 5.95
N ARG A 328 -22.48 -18.53 5.43
CA ARG A 328 -23.16 -17.67 4.43
C ARG A 328 -23.48 -16.26 4.95
N ASN A 329 -23.42 -16.01 6.26
CA ASN A 329 -23.62 -14.67 6.82
C ASN A 329 -22.40 -13.75 6.61
N LEU A 330 -21.23 -14.31 6.31
CA LEU A 330 -20.01 -13.56 6.01
C LEU A 330 -19.93 -13.11 4.54
N GLY A 331 -20.74 -13.70 3.65
CA GLY A 331 -20.82 -13.32 2.24
C GLY A 331 -19.46 -13.40 1.54
N TYR A 332 -19.08 -12.32 0.83
CA TYR A 332 -17.84 -12.24 0.03
C TYR A 332 -16.54 -12.17 0.85
N ILE A 333 -16.62 -12.16 2.18
CA ILE A 333 -15.45 -12.06 3.06
C ILE A 333 -15.02 -13.45 3.57
N ASP A 334 -15.87 -14.47 3.43
CA ASP A 334 -15.59 -15.85 3.88
C ASP A 334 -14.41 -16.45 3.11
N THR A 335 -14.53 -16.54 1.78
CA THR A 335 -13.45 -16.86 0.81
C THR A 335 -12.55 -18.07 1.17
N PRO A 336 -13.15 -19.24 1.49
CA PRO A 336 -12.43 -20.42 1.95
C PRO A 336 -11.32 -20.93 1.01
N CYS A 337 -11.49 -20.78 -0.32
CA CYS A 337 -10.49 -21.26 -1.27
C CYS A 337 -9.27 -20.34 -1.32
N SER A 338 -9.45 -19.02 -1.45
CA SER A 338 -8.35 -18.06 -1.41
C SER A 338 -7.56 -18.15 -0.10
N ARG A 339 -8.26 -18.21 1.04
CA ARG A 339 -7.61 -18.39 2.35
C ARG A 339 -6.79 -19.67 2.44
N THR A 340 -7.26 -20.78 1.88
CA THR A 340 -6.50 -22.04 1.86
C THR A 340 -5.20 -21.91 1.05
N LEU A 341 -5.25 -21.23 -0.09
CA LEU A 341 -4.08 -20.99 -0.95
C LEU A 341 -3.07 -20.07 -0.25
N GLU A 342 -3.53 -18.95 0.30
CA GLU A 342 -2.68 -17.98 0.99
C GLU A 342 -2.12 -18.53 2.31
N TYR A 343 -2.89 -19.34 3.07
CA TYR A 343 -2.37 -20.02 4.26
C TYR A 343 -1.28 -21.03 3.92
N SER A 344 -1.36 -21.65 2.75
CA SER A 344 -0.31 -22.54 2.25
C SER A 344 0.98 -21.75 1.95
N ALA A 345 0.87 -20.58 1.33
CA ALA A 345 2.01 -19.66 1.12
C ALA A 345 2.62 -19.16 2.45
N ASN A 346 1.76 -18.87 3.43
CA ASN A 346 2.20 -18.47 4.76
C ASN A 346 2.91 -19.60 5.50
N ASP A 347 2.44 -20.84 5.38
CA ASP A 347 3.11 -21.99 5.97
C ASP A 347 4.46 -22.27 5.30
N TYR A 348 4.55 -22.05 3.98
CA TYR A 348 5.84 -22.09 3.29
C TYR A 348 6.79 -21.04 3.88
N SER A 349 6.31 -19.81 4.07
CA SER A 349 7.06 -18.71 4.67
C SER A 349 7.56 -19.06 6.09
N ILE A 350 6.72 -19.65 6.93
CA ILE A 350 7.10 -20.13 8.27
C ILE A 350 8.16 -21.22 8.17
N SER A 351 8.03 -22.16 7.23
CA SER A 351 9.02 -23.22 7.03
C SER A 351 10.41 -22.65 6.72
N LEU A 352 10.49 -21.57 5.94
CA LEU A 352 11.77 -20.93 5.60
C LEU A 352 12.42 -20.27 6.83
N VAL A 353 11.63 -19.69 7.74
CA VAL A 353 12.13 -19.12 9.00
C VAL A 353 12.52 -20.21 10.00
N ALA A 354 11.74 -21.29 10.08
CA ALA A 354 12.00 -22.45 10.94
C ALA A 354 13.24 -23.27 10.56
N LYS A 355 14.00 -22.84 9.54
CA LYS A 355 15.21 -23.52 9.05
C LYS A 355 16.31 -23.50 10.12
N GLY A 356 16.38 -24.59 10.89
CA GLY A 356 17.23 -24.74 12.08
C GLY A 356 16.51 -25.46 13.23
N ILE A 357 15.17 -25.48 13.21
CA ILE A 357 14.30 -26.19 14.12
C ILE A 357 13.58 -27.30 13.32
N LEU A 358 14.21 -28.47 13.23
CA LEU A 358 13.85 -29.53 12.27
C LEU A 358 12.36 -29.93 12.31
N ASN A 359 11.77 -30.06 13.49
CA ASN A 359 10.38 -30.49 13.64
C ASN A 359 9.40 -29.48 13.05
N ASP A 360 9.62 -28.19 13.30
CA ASP A 360 8.76 -27.12 12.80
C ASP A 360 8.95 -26.96 11.29
N TYR A 361 10.20 -27.01 10.80
CA TYR A 361 10.49 -27.00 9.36
C TYR A 361 9.68 -28.06 8.61
N ILE A 362 9.76 -29.33 9.01
CA ILE A 362 9.03 -30.43 8.36
C ILE A 362 7.51 -30.22 8.49
N LYS A 363 7.02 -29.80 9.66
CA LYS A 363 5.60 -29.55 9.89
C LYS A 363 5.04 -28.50 8.94
N TYR A 364 5.63 -27.31 8.90
CA TYR A 364 5.13 -26.19 8.08
C TYR A 364 5.38 -26.41 6.59
N LYS A 365 6.48 -27.07 6.24
CA LYS A 365 6.69 -27.54 4.88
C LYS A 365 5.58 -28.51 4.45
N ASN A 366 5.25 -29.54 5.22
CA ASN A 366 4.17 -30.45 4.84
C ASN A 366 2.81 -29.74 4.79
N ARG A 367 2.54 -28.78 5.69
CA ARG A 367 1.27 -28.04 5.68
C ARG A 367 1.16 -27.08 4.50
N ALA A 368 2.28 -26.56 3.99
CA ALA A 368 2.30 -25.73 2.80
C ALA A 368 1.87 -26.44 1.51
N THR A 369 1.77 -27.78 1.48
CA THR A 369 1.16 -28.50 0.34
C THR A 369 -0.37 -28.55 0.40
N SER A 370 -1.00 -27.87 1.37
CA SER A 370 -2.46 -27.84 1.54
C SER A 370 -3.23 -27.32 0.32
N TRP A 371 -2.59 -26.51 -0.52
CA TRP A 371 -3.14 -26.07 -1.80
C TRP A 371 -3.53 -27.24 -2.72
N GLU A 372 -2.81 -28.37 -2.65
CA GLU A 372 -3.08 -29.57 -3.46
C GLU A 372 -4.45 -30.17 -3.15
N ASN A 373 -4.98 -29.98 -1.95
CA ASN A 373 -6.30 -30.49 -1.55
C ASN A 373 -7.46 -29.77 -2.28
N LEU A 374 -7.20 -28.58 -2.84
CA LEU A 374 -8.15 -27.87 -3.68
C LEU A 374 -8.01 -28.25 -5.16
N TRP A 375 -6.91 -28.90 -5.55
CA TRP A 375 -6.62 -29.21 -6.94
C TRP A 375 -7.46 -30.38 -7.44
N HIS A 376 -8.08 -30.21 -8.61
CA HIS A 376 -8.83 -31.28 -9.27
C HIS A 376 -8.05 -31.79 -10.50
N PRO A 377 -7.62 -33.07 -10.52
CA PRO A 377 -6.64 -33.56 -11.51
C PRO A 377 -7.21 -33.79 -12.91
N ASN A 378 -8.54 -33.88 -13.06
CA ASN A 378 -9.23 -34.20 -14.31
C ASN A 378 -9.83 -32.98 -15.02
N VAL A 379 -9.48 -31.79 -14.55
CA VAL A 379 -10.00 -30.53 -15.08
C VAL A 379 -9.37 -30.29 -16.44
N THR A 380 -10.19 -30.38 -17.47
CA THR A 380 -9.79 -29.93 -18.81
C THR A 380 -10.14 -28.45 -18.95
N TYR A 381 -9.44 -27.74 -19.83
CA TYR A 381 -9.54 -26.30 -20.06
C TYR A 381 -10.97 -25.72 -20.21
N ASP A 382 -11.98 -26.53 -20.55
CA ASP A 382 -13.38 -26.10 -20.71
C ASP A 382 -14.27 -26.42 -19.49
N GLU A 383 -13.74 -27.09 -18.49
CA GLU A 383 -14.46 -27.55 -17.29
C GLU A 383 -13.71 -27.07 -16.05
N TRP A 384 -14.44 -26.77 -14.98
CA TRP A 384 -13.89 -26.05 -13.84
C TRP A 384 -13.05 -26.91 -12.91
N ALA A 385 -12.01 -26.31 -12.33
CA ALA A 385 -11.31 -26.90 -11.20
C ALA A 385 -12.14 -26.75 -9.93
N TYR A 386 -12.93 -27.78 -9.65
CA TYR A 386 -13.46 -28.04 -8.32
C TYR A 386 -13.48 -29.55 -8.07
N GLY A 387 -13.01 -29.95 -6.88
CA GLY A 387 -13.15 -31.31 -6.37
C GLY A 387 -14.61 -31.76 -6.34
N ASP A 388 -14.83 -33.08 -6.31
CA ASP A 388 -16.11 -33.80 -6.40
C ASP A 388 -17.24 -33.36 -5.43
N ASN A 389 -17.09 -32.29 -4.63
CA ASN A 389 -18.10 -31.86 -3.67
C ASN A 389 -18.20 -30.36 -3.33
N LEU A 390 -17.71 -29.39 -4.11
CA LEU A 390 -17.93 -27.96 -3.78
C LEU A 390 -18.22 -27.05 -4.97
N VAL A 391 -19.10 -26.09 -4.71
CA VAL A 391 -20.02 -25.41 -5.61
C VAL A 391 -19.38 -24.21 -6.29
N GLU A 392 -19.81 -23.90 -7.53
CA GLU A 392 -19.73 -22.57 -8.13
C GLU A 392 -20.19 -21.52 -7.12
N ASP A 393 -19.27 -20.86 -6.44
CA ASP A 393 -19.67 -19.71 -5.66
C ASP A 393 -18.63 -18.62 -5.77
N PHE A 394 -19.09 -17.46 -6.22
CA PHE A 394 -18.36 -16.20 -6.27
C PHE A 394 -17.81 -15.82 -4.88
N TYR A 395 -18.35 -16.42 -3.82
CA TYR A 395 -17.95 -16.24 -2.42
C TYR A 395 -16.76 -17.12 -1.98
N SER A 396 -16.30 -18.07 -2.80
CA SER A 396 -15.17 -18.95 -2.44
C SER A 396 -13.80 -18.31 -2.70
N PHE A 397 -13.73 -17.34 -3.62
CA PHE A 397 -12.49 -16.65 -4.00
C PHE A 397 -12.59 -15.15 -3.75
N TYR A 398 -11.54 -14.57 -3.19
CA TYR A 398 -11.51 -13.17 -2.79
C TYR A 398 -11.23 -12.26 -3.98
N GLU A 399 -12.22 -11.42 -4.34
CA GLU A 399 -12.15 -10.43 -5.45
C GLU A 399 -11.81 -11.00 -6.84
N SER A 400 -11.77 -12.32 -7.01
CA SER A 400 -11.50 -12.97 -8.29
C SER A 400 -12.21 -14.33 -8.42
N THR A 401 -11.78 -15.14 -9.39
CA THR A 401 -12.32 -16.45 -9.71
C THR A 401 -11.25 -17.53 -9.56
N SER A 402 -11.66 -18.80 -9.67
CA SER A 402 -10.73 -19.92 -9.71
C SER A 402 -9.71 -19.81 -10.86
N TRP A 403 -10.02 -19.13 -11.96
CA TRP A 403 -9.06 -18.93 -13.07
C TRP A 403 -7.82 -18.16 -12.66
N ASP A 404 -7.98 -17.20 -11.75
CA ASP A 404 -6.84 -16.44 -11.24
C ASP A 404 -6.17 -17.18 -10.08
N TYR A 405 -6.94 -17.53 -9.05
CA TYR A 405 -6.37 -18.13 -7.83
C TYR A 405 -5.75 -19.52 -8.04
N SER A 406 -6.18 -20.30 -9.04
CA SER A 406 -5.54 -21.61 -9.32
C SER A 406 -4.10 -21.48 -9.78
N LEU A 407 -3.66 -20.27 -10.14
CA LEU A 407 -2.29 -19.95 -10.54
C LEU A 407 -1.51 -19.21 -9.42
N ASP A 408 -2.14 -18.95 -8.28
CA ASP A 408 -1.55 -18.21 -7.16
C ASP A 408 -0.87 -19.15 -6.16
N VAL A 409 0.08 -19.95 -6.67
CA VAL A 409 0.93 -20.85 -5.87
C VAL A 409 2.41 -20.56 -6.19
N PRO A 410 2.90 -19.33 -5.94
CA PRO A 410 4.22 -18.88 -6.40
C PRO A 410 5.41 -19.62 -5.78
N PHE A 411 5.16 -20.39 -4.71
CA PHE A 411 6.16 -21.15 -3.97
C PHE A 411 6.34 -22.60 -4.43
N ASP A 412 5.48 -23.10 -5.34
CA ASP A 412 5.54 -24.47 -5.84
C ASP A 412 5.32 -24.59 -7.36
N ARG A 413 5.57 -25.77 -7.91
CA ARG A 413 5.66 -26.03 -9.36
C ARG A 413 4.26 -26.01 -10.04
N LEU A 414 3.97 -24.93 -10.77
CA LEU A 414 2.80 -24.78 -11.67
C LEU A 414 3.07 -25.25 -13.11
N ASP A 415 4.23 -25.86 -13.37
CA ASP A 415 4.68 -26.32 -14.69
C ASP A 415 3.71 -27.30 -15.37
N LYS A 416 2.91 -28.03 -14.59
CA LYS A 416 1.92 -28.99 -15.08
C LYS A 416 0.53 -28.40 -15.40
N THR A 417 0.27 -27.15 -15.01
CA THR A 417 -1.09 -26.59 -14.96
C THR A 417 -1.25 -25.30 -15.76
N PHE A 418 -0.17 -24.60 -16.05
CA PHE A 418 -0.21 -23.35 -16.80
C PHE A 418 -0.46 -23.58 -18.30
N ALA A 419 -1.72 -23.43 -18.72
CA ALA A 419 -2.09 -23.37 -20.13
C ALA A 419 -1.94 -21.93 -20.66
N ASP A 420 -1.32 -21.80 -21.83
CA ASP A 420 -1.09 -20.58 -22.64
C ASP A 420 -2.33 -19.67 -22.86
N LYS A 421 -3.53 -20.14 -22.49
CA LYS A 421 -4.82 -19.53 -22.81
C LYS A 421 -5.37 -18.55 -21.76
N SER A 422 -4.80 -18.47 -20.55
CA SER A 422 -5.27 -17.56 -19.48
C SER A 422 -5.30 -16.08 -19.91
N PHE A 423 -4.29 -15.66 -20.68
CA PHE A 423 -4.18 -14.31 -21.23
C PHE A 423 -5.08 -14.08 -22.46
N SER A 424 -5.26 -15.09 -23.33
CA SER A 424 -6.12 -14.96 -24.51
C SER A 424 -7.62 -15.06 -24.21
N GLY A 425 -7.99 -15.69 -23.09
CA GLY A 425 -9.37 -15.91 -22.67
C GLY A 425 -10.00 -14.73 -21.93
N GLY A 426 -9.23 -13.68 -21.61
CA GLY A 426 -9.72 -12.50 -20.89
C GLY A 426 -9.91 -12.67 -19.38
N TYR A 427 -9.37 -13.75 -18.80
CA TYR A 427 -9.48 -14.06 -17.37
C TYR A 427 -8.45 -13.29 -16.52
N TYR A 428 -7.32 -12.90 -17.12
CA TYR A 428 -6.30 -12.10 -16.46
C TYR A 428 -6.76 -10.67 -16.18
N ASN A 429 -6.62 -10.23 -14.93
CA ASN A 429 -6.94 -8.86 -14.51
C ASN A 429 -5.79 -8.18 -13.76
N ILE A 430 -4.94 -7.42 -14.47
CA ILE A 430 -3.87 -6.60 -13.85
C ILE A 430 -4.38 -5.53 -12.87
N GLY A 431 -5.68 -5.24 -12.84
CA GLY A 431 -6.28 -4.36 -11.84
C GLY A 431 -6.54 -5.01 -10.48
N ASN A 432 -6.19 -6.29 -10.30
CA ASN A 432 -6.43 -7.05 -9.08
C ASN A 432 -5.21 -7.89 -8.68
N GLU A 433 -4.91 -7.95 -7.39
CA GLU A 433 -3.67 -8.48 -6.80
C GLU A 433 -3.39 -9.96 -7.12
N PRO A 434 -4.37 -10.89 -7.09
CA PRO A 434 -4.13 -12.31 -7.37
C PRO A 434 -3.50 -12.55 -8.75
N SER A 435 -3.73 -11.64 -9.71
CA SER A 435 -3.21 -11.75 -11.07
C SER A 435 -1.75 -11.29 -11.22
N PHE A 436 -1.15 -10.58 -10.26
CA PHE A 436 0.15 -9.90 -10.47
C PHE A 436 1.28 -10.87 -10.85
N PHE A 437 1.29 -12.07 -10.29
CA PHE A 437 2.30 -13.08 -10.59
C PHE A 437 2.13 -13.77 -11.96
N HIS A 438 0.94 -13.71 -12.57
CA HIS A 438 0.62 -14.50 -13.77
C HIS A 438 1.54 -14.20 -14.94
N THR A 439 2.00 -12.96 -15.06
CA THR A 439 2.92 -12.56 -16.13
C THR A 439 4.25 -13.30 -16.05
N CYS A 440 4.66 -13.76 -14.87
CA CYS A 440 5.89 -14.51 -14.66
C CYS A 440 5.74 -16.02 -14.95
N LEU A 441 4.51 -16.54 -15.05
CA LEU A 441 4.28 -17.99 -15.20
C LEU A 441 4.80 -18.57 -16.52
N TYR A 442 4.86 -17.78 -17.60
CA TYR A 442 5.47 -18.26 -18.84
C TYR A 442 6.96 -18.58 -18.69
N HIS A 443 7.64 -18.01 -17.69
CA HIS A 443 9.01 -18.40 -17.39
C HIS A 443 9.07 -19.86 -16.96
N PHE A 444 8.11 -20.36 -16.17
CA PHE A 444 8.10 -21.75 -15.68
C PHE A 444 7.92 -22.81 -16.78
N ILE A 445 7.45 -22.41 -17.96
CA ILE A 445 7.27 -23.29 -19.12
C ILE A 445 8.20 -22.93 -20.29
N GLY A 446 9.26 -22.15 -20.06
CA GLY A 446 10.24 -21.78 -21.08
C GLY A 446 9.70 -20.92 -22.22
N LYS A 447 8.64 -20.16 -21.96
CA LYS A 447 8.00 -19.24 -22.92
C LYS A 447 8.10 -17.78 -22.45
N GLN A 448 9.18 -17.39 -21.78
CA GLN A 448 9.45 -16.04 -21.26
C GLN A 448 9.24 -14.91 -22.28
N TYR A 449 9.36 -15.17 -23.59
CA TYR A 449 9.01 -14.20 -24.63
C TYR A 449 7.53 -13.77 -24.58
N LYS A 450 6.63 -14.65 -24.13
CA LYS A 450 5.22 -14.33 -23.90
C LYS A 450 5.01 -13.44 -22.68
N SER A 451 5.81 -13.60 -21.61
CA SER A 451 5.84 -12.64 -20.50
C SER A 451 6.18 -11.25 -21.00
N VAL A 452 7.18 -11.14 -21.88
CA VAL A 452 7.54 -9.86 -22.53
C VAL A 452 6.35 -9.31 -23.32
N ASP A 453 5.72 -10.09 -24.19
CA ASP A 453 4.59 -9.63 -25.02
C ASP A 453 3.41 -9.14 -24.17
N VAL A 454 3.05 -9.89 -23.14
CA VAL A 454 1.97 -9.56 -22.21
C VAL A 454 2.29 -8.29 -21.43
N ILE A 455 3.48 -8.20 -20.82
CA ILE A 455 3.91 -7.02 -20.05
C ILE A 455 3.91 -5.77 -20.95
N ARG A 456 4.45 -5.86 -22.18
CA ARG A 456 4.45 -4.74 -23.13
C ARG A 456 3.03 -4.33 -23.52
N THR A 457 2.14 -5.30 -23.75
CA THR A 457 0.74 -5.04 -24.06
C THR A 457 0.03 -4.34 -22.90
N ILE A 458 0.24 -4.82 -21.68
CA ILE A 458 -0.30 -4.21 -20.46
C ILE A 458 0.20 -2.77 -20.33
N MET A 459 1.52 -2.54 -20.40
CA MET A 459 2.10 -1.20 -20.30
C MET A 459 1.54 -0.23 -21.35
N LYS A 460 1.27 -0.71 -22.58
CA LYS A 460 0.70 0.11 -23.66
C LYS A 460 -0.80 0.38 -23.52
N THR A 461 -1.55 -0.52 -22.87
CA THR A 461 -3.03 -0.50 -22.90
C THR A 461 -3.68 -0.20 -21.56
N LYS A 462 -2.94 -0.31 -20.45
CA LYS A 462 -3.44 -0.17 -19.08
C LYS A 462 -2.73 0.93 -18.28
N PHE A 463 -1.60 1.43 -18.78
CA PHE A 463 -0.78 2.46 -18.15
C PHE A 463 -0.69 3.67 -19.10
N GLY A 464 -0.71 4.89 -18.57
CA GLY A 464 -0.79 6.15 -19.31
C GLY A 464 -0.42 7.34 -18.43
N VAL A 465 -0.17 8.51 -19.02
CA VAL A 465 0.24 9.73 -18.28
C VAL A 465 -0.91 10.72 -18.04
N GLU A 466 -2.11 10.38 -18.52
CA GLU A 466 -3.33 11.18 -18.34
C GLU A 466 -3.96 10.94 -16.96
N GLN A 467 -5.00 11.70 -16.62
CA GLN A 467 -5.65 11.68 -15.30
C GLN A 467 -6.20 10.30 -14.87
N ASP A 468 -6.45 9.40 -15.82
CA ASP A 468 -6.89 8.01 -15.64
C ASP A 468 -5.78 6.96 -15.87
N GLY A 469 -4.53 7.40 -16.10
CA GLY A 469 -3.38 6.53 -16.37
C GLY A 469 -2.37 6.47 -15.23
N ILE A 470 -1.67 5.33 -15.13
CA ILE A 470 -0.49 5.17 -14.27
C ILE A 470 0.78 5.37 -15.14
N PRO A 471 1.75 6.22 -14.76
CA PRO A 471 2.81 6.68 -15.66
C PRO A 471 3.81 5.58 -16.09
N ALA A 472 4.24 5.62 -17.36
CA ALA A 472 5.38 4.87 -17.89
C ALA A 472 6.14 5.69 -18.95
N TYR A 473 7.48 5.80 -18.84
CA TYR A 473 8.32 6.60 -19.74
C TYR A 473 9.16 5.72 -20.69
N ASN A 474 9.23 6.15 -21.97
CA ASN A 474 10.25 5.79 -22.96
C ASN A 474 10.45 4.29 -23.28
N LEU A 475 9.36 3.62 -23.64
CA LEU A 475 9.39 2.28 -24.26
C LEU A 475 9.88 2.40 -25.71
N THR A 476 10.95 1.71 -26.08
CA THR A 476 11.33 1.55 -27.49
C THR A 476 10.59 0.37 -28.12
N ASP A 477 9.94 0.55 -29.26
CA ASP A 477 9.00 -0.43 -29.81
C ASP A 477 9.62 -1.61 -30.56
N ASN A 478 10.91 -1.56 -30.91
CA ASN A 478 11.46 -2.47 -31.93
C ASN A 478 12.32 -3.62 -31.37
N ASN A 479 12.99 -3.44 -30.23
CA ASN A 479 13.87 -4.47 -29.64
C ASN A 479 13.37 -4.84 -28.23
N ILE A 480 12.34 -5.68 -28.16
CA ILE A 480 11.67 -6.02 -26.90
C ILE A 480 12.12 -7.34 -26.29
N TYR A 481 12.75 -8.23 -27.06
CA TYR A 481 13.09 -9.58 -26.63
C TYR A 481 14.54 -9.68 -26.14
N ILE A 482 14.74 -10.32 -24.98
CA ILE A 482 16.06 -10.60 -24.42
C ILE A 482 16.76 -11.68 -25.24
N GLN A 483 17.94 -11.37 -25.77
CA GLN A 483 18.78 -12.26 -26.57
C GLN A 483 19.89 -12.91 -25.75
N ASN A 484 20.45 -12.18 -24.78
CA ASN A 484 21.48 -12.63 -23.86
C ASN A 484 21.51 -11.75 -22.60
N VAL A 485 21.96 -12.30 -21.47
CA VAL A 485 22.15 -11.58 -20.20
C VAL A 485 23.53 -11.89 -19.63
N LYS A 486 24.21 -10.87 -19.10
CA LYS A 486 25.38 -11.03 -18.24
C LYS A 486 25.14 -10.36 -16.89
N ILE A 487 25.61 -10.99 -15.83
CA ILE A 487 25.68 -10.39 -14.49
C ILE A 487 27.15 -10.36 -14.07
N ASN A 488 27.69 -9.16 -13.80
CA ASN A 488 29.11 -8.96 -13.46
C ASN A 488 30.06 -9.63 -14.48
N ASN A 489 29.82 -9.39 -15.78
CA ASN A 489 30.51 -9.96 -16.93
C ASN A 489 30.40 -11.49 -17.11
N LYS A 490 29.62 -12.18 -16.28
CA LYS A 490 29.37 -13.62 -16.41
C LYS A 490 28.10 -13.87 -17.20
N GLU A 491 28.18 -14.71 -18.24
CA GLU A 491 27.02 -15.17 -19.00
C GLU A 491 25.96 -15.76 -18.05
N TRP A 492 24.71 -15.34 -18.26
CA TRP A 492 23.59 -15.66 -17.41
C TRP A 492 22.47 -16.27 -18.22
N GLU A 493 22.39 -17.60 -18.18
CA GLU A 493 21.41 -18.37 -18.96
C GLU A 493 20.05 -18.49 -18.26
N LYS A 494 19.92 -17.94 -17.04
CA LYS A 494 18.74 -18.10 -16.20
C LYS A 494 17.76 -16.95 -16.36
N THR A 495 16.48 -17.26 -16.27
CA THR A 495 15.38 -16.28 -16.20
C THR A 495 15.20 -15.64 -14.83
N TRP A 496 15.97 -16.10 -13.84
CA TRP A 496 15.93 -15.67 -12.45
C TRP A 496 17.35 -15.47 -11.90
N PHE A 497 17.44 -14.77 -10.77
CA PHE A 497 18.66 -14.62 -9.98
C PHE A 497 18.32 -14.70 -8.50
N ARG A 498 19.30 -15.06 -7.66
CA ARG A 498 19.13 -15.05 -6.21
C ARG A 498 19.39 -13.65 -5.67
N HIS A 499 18.80 -13.33 -4.52
CA HIS A 499 19.09 -12.10 -3.81
C HIS A 499 20.61 -11.88 -3.59
N LYS A 500 21.34 -12.93 -3.23
CA LYS A 500 22.81 -12.89 -3.04
C LYS A 500 23.61 -12.58 -4.32
N ASP A 501 23.01 -12.77 -5.49
CA ASP A 501 23.70 -12.53 -6.77
C ASP A 501 23.77 -11.03 -7.09
N ILE A 502 22.90 -10.21 -6.48
CA ILE A 502 22.78 -8.77 -6.78
C ILE A 502 22.85 -7.85 -5.54
N SER A 503 22.69 -8.40 -4.33
CA SER A 503 22.56 -7.59 -3.10
C SER A 503 23.80 -6.76 -2.77
N GLY A 504 25.01 -7.25 -3.10
CA GLY A 504 26.26 -6.49 -2.95
C GLY A 504 26.57 -5.52 -4.09
N GLY A 505 25.60 -5.22 -4.95
CA GLY A 505 25.79 -4.48 -6.20
C GLY A 505 26.11 -5.40 -7.38
N ALA A 506 25.47 -5.16 -8.53
CA ALA A 506 25.73 -5.92 -9.75
C ALA A 506 25.50 -5.07 -11.01
N ILE A 507 26.32 -5.31 -12.04
CA ILE A 507 26.10 -4.79 -13.38
C ILE A 507 25.39 -5.87 -14.20
N MET A 508 24.18 -5.57 -14.66
CA MET A 508 23.41 -6.42 -15.55
C MET A 508 23.46 -5.87 -16.97
N GLU A 509 24.08 -6.62 -17.89
CA GLU A 509 24.10 -6.30 -19.31
C GLU A 509 23.05 -7.17 -20.01
N ILE A 510 22.07 -6.55 -20.67
CA ILE A 510 21.01 -7.25 -21.38
C ILE A 510 21.11 -6.92 -22.87
N GLN A 511 21.35 -7.93 -23.71
CA GLN A 511 21.31 -7.79 -25.15
C GLN A 511 19.87 -7.95 -25.63
N MET A 512 19.34 -6.94 -26.32
CA MET A 512 17.96 -6.94 -26.83
C MET A 512 17.90 -7.20 -28.34
N GLY A 513 16.79 -7.75 -28.82
CA GLY A 513 16.54 -8.03 -30.23
C GLY A 513 15.06 -7.90 -30.61
N SER A 514 14.79 -7.88 -31.92
CA SER A 514 13.44 -7.66 -32.48
C SER A 514 12.58 -8.92 -32.59
N GLU A 515 13.19 -10.09 -32.39
CA GLU A 515 12.51 -11.39 -32.45
C GLU A 515 12.82 -12.20 -31.17
N PRO A 516 11.95 -13.13 -30.75
CA PRO A 516 12.22 -14.03 -29.63
C PRO A 516 13.59 -14.71 -29.77
N SER A 517 14.37 -14.74 -28.69
CA SER A 517 15.67 -15.42 -28.70
C SER A 517 15.48 -16.89 -29.01
N LYS A 518 16.39 -17.43 -29.82
CA LYS A 518 16.45 -18.87 -30.14
C LYS A 518 17.39 -19.65 -29.21
N ILE A 519 18.11 -18.95 -28.33
CA ILE A 519 19.24 -19.51 -27.57
C ILE A 519 19.16 -19.21 -26.08
N TRP A 520 18.59 -18.08 -25.67
CA TRP A 520 18.55 -17.69 -24.26
C TRP A 520 17.25 -18.15 -23.61
N SER A 521 17.38 -19.05 -22.64
CA SER A 521 16.26 -19.61 -21.86
C SER A 521 15.16 -20.27 -22.72
N VAL A 522 15.50 -20.87 -23.86
CA VAL A 522 14.56 -21.64 -24.69
C VAL A 522 14.67 -23.12 -24.32
N ILE A 523 13.53 -23.78 -24.09
CA ILE A 523 13.48 -25.23 -23.89
C ILE A 523 13.49 -25.91 -25.26
N SER A 524 14.50 -26.74 -25.54
CA SER A 524 14.51 -27.60 -26.74
C SER A 524 13.81 -28.94 -26.44
N GLU A 525 13.16 -29.54 -27.44
CA GLU A 525 12.46 -30.84 -27.29
C GLU A 525 13.41 -32.02 -26.97
N ASP A 526 14.73 -31.82 -27.14
CA ASP A 526 15.77 -32.86 -27.02
C ASP A 526 16.72 -32.68 -25.79
N GLU A 527 16.49 -31.68 -24.93
CA GLU A 527 17.35 -31.41 -23.75
C GLU A 527 16.94 -32.20 -22.50
N ASP A 528 17.92 -32.55 -21.68
CA ASP A 528 17.73 -33.32 -20.44
C ASP A 528 16.92 -32.51 -19.41
N ASN A 529 15.76 -33.04 -18.97
CA ASN A 529 14.77 -32.35 -18.12
C ASN A 529 15.38 -31.69 -16.86
N LYS A 530 16.47 -32.26 -16.33
CA LYS A 530 17.15 -31.76 -15.12
C LYS A 530 17.96 -30.48 -15.35
N VAL A 531 18.45 -30.25 -16.56
CA VAL A 531 19.20 -29.03 -16.95
C VAL A 531 18.24 -27.89 -17.27
N ILE A 532 17.04 -28.22 -17.73
CA ILE A 532 15.94 -27.28 -18.03
C ILE A 532 15.37 -26.69 -16.73
N GLU A 533 15.14 -27.52 -15.70
CA GLU A 533 14.62 -27.07 -14.40
C GLU A 533 15.55 -26.04 -13.72
N ASP A 534 16.87 -26.27 -13.69
CA ASP A 534 17.84 -25.39 -13.03
C ASP A 534 18.08 -24.02 -13.73
N ARG A 535 17.72 -23.92 -15.02
CA ARG A 535 17.89 -22.72 -15.86
C ARG A 535 16.64 -21.84 -15.89
N VAL A 536 15.45 -22.45 -15.89
CA VAL A 536 14.21 -21.77 -16.30
C VAL A 536 13.24 -21.57 -15.13
N VAL A 537 13.29 -22.46 -14.13
CA VAL A 537 12.38 -22.47 -12.97
C VAL A 537 13.17 -22.02 -11.73
N PRO A 538 12.73 -20.99 -10.98
CA PRO A 538 13.29 -20.69 -9.66
C PRO A 538 13.16 -21.93 -8.76
N PRO A 539 14.10 -22.16 -7.82
CA PRO A 539 14.03 -23.34 -6.95
C PRO A 539 12.66 -23.43 -6.26
N SER A 540 11.95 -24.53 -6.46
CA SER A 540 10.65 -24.75 -5.83
C SER A 540 10.83 -25.28 -4.41
N MET A 541 9.74 -25.28 -3.64
CA MET A 541 9.67 -25.94 -2.35
C MET A 541 10.08 -27.43 -2.42
N SER A 542 9.78 -28.10 -3.54
CA SER A 542 10.16 -29.50 -3.83
C SER A 542 11.66 -29.72 -4.00
N ASP A 543 12.42 -28.72 -4.49
CA ASP A 543 13.89 -28.81 -4.63
C ASP A 543 14.64 -28.86 -3.29
N TYR A 544 13.96 -28.50 -2.20
CA TYR A 544 14.47 -28.59 -0.83
C TYR A 544 14.04 -29.89 -0.12
N MET A 545 13.37 -30.84 -0.79
CA MET A 545 12.98 -32.15 -0.23
C MET A 545 14.12 -33.17 -0.25
N ASP A 546 15.08 -33.04 -1.17
CA ASP A 546 16.08 -34.07 -1.46
C ASP A 546 17.52 -33.73 -0.97
N LYS A 547 17.67 -32.71 -0.10
CA LYS A 547 18.94 -32.35 0.57
C LYS A 547 18.70 -32.11 2.05
#